data_AF-A0A959AXU0-F1
#
_entry.id   AF-A0A959AXU0-F1
#
_cell.length_a   1.000
_cell.length_b   1.000
_cell.length_c   1.000
_cell.angle_alpha   90.00
_cell.angle_beta   90.00
_cell.angle_gamma   90.00
#
_symmetry.space_group_name_H-M   'P 1'
#
loop_
_entity.id
_entity.type
_entity.pdbx_description
1 polymer ?
#
loop_
_entity_poly.entity_id
_entity_poly.type
_entity_poly.pdbx_seq_one_letter_code
_entity_poly.pdbx_strand_id
1 'polypeptide(L)'
;MNRLFCILVFLSFSIDNIDAQPTLAEQLGYPPGSRLLIIHADDLGVAHSENVASFRAMAEGSVRSASIMPPCPWMAEVADWAKENPDHDLGIHLTLTNEW
;
A
#
# COMPACT_ATOMS: atom_id res chain seq x y z
N MET A 1 -53.93 21.17 11.54
CA MET A 1 -53.38 19.80 11.51
C MET A 1 -52.53 19.47 10.28
N ASN A 2 -52.71 20.11 9.12
CA ASN A 2 -52.02 19.66 7.89
C ASN A 2 -50.56 20.12 7.74
N ARG A 3 -50.15 21.27 8.29
CA ARG A 3 -48.77 21.78 8.10
C ARG A 3 -47.71 21.00 8.88
N LEU A 4 -48.03 20.58 10.10
CA LEU A 4 -47.11 19.81 10.95
C LEU A 4 -46.94 18.38 10.40
N PHE A 5 -48.01 17.79 9.86
CA PHE A 5 -47.96 16.50 9.18
C PHE A 5 -47.09 16.55 7.91
N CYS A 6 -47.23 17.60 7.08
CA CYS A 6 -46.37 17.76 5.90
C CYS A 6 -44.89 17.93 6.25
N ILE A 7 -44.55 18.62 7.33
CA ILE A 7 -43.15 18.79 7.78
C ILE A 7 -42.56 17.45 8.25
N LEU A 8 -43.33 16.65 8.99
CA LEU A 8 -42.90 15.32 9.45
C LEU A 8 -42.71 14.33 8.29
N VAL A 9 -43.54 14.39 7.25
CA VAL A 9 -43.40 13.57 6.03
C VAL A 9 -42.18 14.01 5.20
N PHE A 10 -41.90 15.31 5.12
CA PHE A 10 -40.69 15.82 4.46
C PHE A 10 -39.41 15.43 5.20
N LEU A 11 -39.40 15.48 6.55
CA LEU A 11 -38.25 15.06 7.34
C LEU A 11 -37.98 13.56 7.23
N SER A 12 -39.00 12.74 7.03
CA SER A 12 -38.83 11.28 6.87
C SER A 12 -38.29 10.90 5.48
N PHE A 13 -38.45 11.74 4.47
CA PHE A 13 -37.81 11.59 3.15
C PHE A 13 -36.34 12.05 3.13
N SER A 14 -35.94 12.99 4.01
CA SER A 14 -34.56 13.49 4.05
C SER A 14 -33.57 12.57 4.78
N ILE A 15 -34.02 11.43 5.32
CA ILE A 15 -33.16 10.43 6.00
C ILE A 15 -32.81 9.27 5.04
N ASP A 16 -32.93 9.48 3.72
CA ASP A 16 -32.47 8.48 2.76
C ASP A 16 -30.93 8.48 2.68
N ASN A 17 -30.36 7.45 3.31
CA ASN A 17 -29.02 6.87 3.12
C ASN A 17 -27.82 7.82 3.31
N ILE A 18 -27.41 7.99 4.58
CA ILE A 18 -25.98 8.16 4.88
C ILE A 18 -25.34 6.79 4.68
N ASP A 19 -25.09 6.41 3.42
CA ASP A 19 -24.25 5.25 3.14
C ASP A 19 -22.83 5.57 3.62
N ALA A 20 -22.29 4.69 4.46
CA ALA A 20 -20.90 4.77 4.87
C ALA A 20 -20.02 4.80 3.61
N GLN A 21 -19.02 5.67 3.59
CA GLN A 21 -18.09 5.73 2.47
C GLN A 21 -17.43 4.36 2.28
N PRO A 22 -17.29 3.89 1.03
CA PRO A 22 -16.67 2.60 0.76
C PRO A 22 -15.23 2.60 1.26
N THR A 23 -14.80 1.48 1.84
CA THR A 23 -13.41 1.33 2.31
C THR A 23 -12.44 1.34 1.12
N LEU A 24 -11.15 1.63 1.36
CA LEU A 24 -10.14 1.54 0.30
C LEU A 24 -10.13 0.15 -0.36
N ALA A 25 -10.32 -0.92 0.43
CA ALA A 25 -10.40 -2.27 -0.11
C ALA A 25 -11.60 -2.44 -1.07
N GLU A 26 -12.76 -1.92 -0.70
CA GLU A 26 -13.95 -1.92 -1.57
C GLU A 26 -13.75 -1.07 -2.83
N GLN A 27 -13.12 0.10 -2.70
CA GLN A 27 -12.77 0.96 -3.84
C GLN A 27 -11.79 0.29 -4.80
N LEU A 28 -10.90 -0.57 -4.30
CA LEU A 28 -9.99 -1.41 -5.10
C LEU A 28 -10.68 -2.65 -5.70
N GLY A 29 -11.99 -2.84 -5.47
CA GLY A 29 -12.79 -3.93 -6.03
C GLY A 29 -12.87 -5.19 -5.16
N TYR A 30 -12.39 -5.16 -3.92
CA TYR A 30 -12.49 -6.29 -3.00
C TYR A 30 -13.86 -6.32 -2.28
N PRO A 31 -14.36 -7.50 -1.86
CA PRO A 31 -15.62 -7.61 -1.12
C PRO A 31 -15.63 -6.80 0.19
N PRO A 32 -16.81 -6.36 0.66
CA PRO A 32 -16.94 -5.71 1.96
C PRO A 32 -16.35 -6.53 3.11
N GLY A 33 -15.62 -5.88 4.01
CA GLY A 33 -14.93 -6.54 5.13
C GLY A 33 -13.63 -7.25 4.78
N SER A 34 -13.14 -7.15 3.53
CA SER A 34 -11.83 -7.66 3.13
C SER A 34 -10.69 -7.00 3.92
N ARG A 35 -9.69 -7.80 4.29
CA ARG A 35 -8.43 -7.31 4.89
C ARG A 35 -7.31 -7.51 3.88
N LEU A 36 -6.66 -6.43 3.50
CA LEU A 36 -5.53 -6.45 2.58
C LEU A 36 -4.23 -6.28 3.37
N LEU A 37 -3.18 -6.97 2.95
CA LEU A 37 -1.85 -6.92 3.57
C LEU A 37 -0.80 -6.73 2.50
N ILE A 38 0.05 -5.72 2.69
CA ILE A 38 1.28 -5.53 1.94
C ILE A 38 2.42 -5.94 2.87
N ILE A 39 3.17 -6.96 2.48
CA ILE A 39 4.43 -7.32 3.14
C ILE A 39 5.53 -6.64 2.35
N HIS A 40 6.22 -5.69 3.00
CA HIS A 40 7.18 -4.79 2.40
C HIS A 40 8.58 -5.02 2.98
N ALA A 41 9.60 -5.16 2.14
CA ALA A 41 11.00 -5.19 2.54
C ALA A 41 11.61 -3.79 2.42
N ASP A 42 12.14 -3.29 3.52
CA ASP A 42 12.81 -1.98 3.57
C ASP A 42 14.32 -2.11 3.26
N ASP A 43 14.95 -0.98 3.01
CA ASP A 43 16.42 -0.81 3.04
C ASP A 43 17.22 -1.54 1.94
N LEU A 44 16.62 -1.84 0.78
CA LEU A 44 17.40 -2.35 -0.36
C LEU A 44 18.51 -1.36 -0.72
N GLY A 45 19.74 -1.85 -0.81
CA GLY A 45 20.94 -1.07 -1.15
C GLY A 45 21.83 -0.73 0.05
N VAL A 46 21.38 -0.90 1.30
CA VAL A 46 22.19 -0.62 2.50
C VAL A 46 23.36 -1.60 2.61
N ALA A 47 23.11 -2.92 2.61
CA ALA A 47 24.13 -3.96 2.60
C ALA A 47 23.82 -5.11 1.62
N HIS A 48 24.87 -5.81 1.17
CA HIS A 48 24.71 -7.04 0.36
C HIS A 48 23.81 -8.09 1.03
N SER A 49 23.96 -8.27 2.34
CA SER A 49 23.16 -9.26 3.08
C SER A 49 21.68 -8.93 3.08
N GLU A 50 21.32 -7.65 3.14
CA GLU A 50 19.91 -7.21 3.06
C GLU A 50 19.37 -7.39 1.66
N ASN A 51 20.14 -7.00 0.63
CA ASN A 51 19.80 -7.26 -0.76
C ASN A 51 19.50 -8.75 -1.00
N VAL A 52 20.42 -9.64 -0.64
CA VAL A 52 20.27 -11.09 -0.84
C VAL A 52 19.04 -11.65 -0.12
N ALA A 53 18.80 -11.22 1.12
CA ALA A 53 17.64 -11.66 1.89
C ALA A 53 16.32 -11.17 1.25
N SER A 54 16.26 -9.90 0.87
CA SER A 54 15.09 -9.27 0.27
C SER A 54 14.79 -9.84 -1.12
N PHE A 55 15.79 -10.00 -1.99
CA PHE A 55 15.62 -10.62 -3.30
C PHE A 55 15.07 -12.04 -3.17
N ARG A 56 15.59 -12.83 -2.23
CA ARG A 56 15.07 -14.17 -1.97
C ARG A 56 13.62 -14.14 -1.50
N ALA A 57 13.28 -13.28 -0.56
CA ALA A 57 11.92 -13.17 -0.04
C ALA A 57 10.92 -12.73 -1.13
N MET A 58 11.35 -11.83 -2.02
CA MET A 58 10.58 -11.39 -3.19
C MET A 58 10.43 -12.48 -4.25
N ALA A 59 11.49 -13.24 -4.53
CA ALA A 59 11.46 -14.35 -5.49
C ALA A 59 10.59 -15.51 -5.01
N GLU A 60 10.62 -15.81 -3.71
CA GLU A 60 9.78 -16.86 -3.09
C GLU A 60 8.33 -16.38 -2.85
N GLY A 61 8.05 -15.07 -3.00
CA GLY A 61 6.71 -14.48 -2.90
C GLY A 61 6.19 -14.29 -1.47
N SER A 62 7.05 -14.42 -0.46
CA SER A 62 6.72 -14.11 0.94
C SER A 62 6.69 -12.59 1.18
N VAL A 63 7.46 -11.82 0.41
CA VAL A 63 7.40 -10.35 0.30
C VAL A 63 6.96 -10.00 -1.13
N ARG A 64 6.10 -8.99 -1.29
CA ARG A 64 5.60 -8.58 -2.62
C ARG A 64 5.88 -7.11 -2.97
N SER A 65 6.47 -6.36 -2.07
CA SER A 65 6.82 -4.95 -2.26
C SER A 65 8.18 -4.70 -1.58
N ALA A 66 9.00 -3.84 -2.14
CA ALA A 66 10.22 -3.39 -1.47
C ALA A 66 10.56 -1.95 -1.83
N SER A 67 11.45 -1.32 -1.05
CA SER A 67 11.94 0.02 -1.36
C SER A 67 13.46 0.12 -1.30
N ILE A 68 13.99 0.93 -2.20
CA ILE A 68 15.42 1.06 -2.48
C ILE A 68 15.92 2.35 -1.88
N MET A 69 17.05 2.32 -1.18
CA MET A 69 17.80 3.49 -0.71
C MET A 69 18.90 3.86 -1.72
N PRO A 70 18.67 4.81 -2.65
CA PRO A 70 19.59 5.05 -3.77
C PRO A 70 21.00 5.52 -3.38
N PRO A 71 21.22 6.29 -2.29
CA PRO A 71 22.56 6.70 -1.88
C PRO A 71 23.47 5.58 -1.36
N CYS A 72 22.91 4.41 -1.04
CA CYS A 72 23.64 3.39 -0.30
C CYS A 72 24.59 2.55 -1.19
N PRO A 73 25.70 2.02 -0.63
CA PRO A 73 26.80 1.45 -1.41
C PRO A 73 26.42 0.24 -2.28
N TRP A 74 25.37 -0.51 -1.91
CA TRP A 74 24.93 -1.72 -2.60
C TRP A 74 23.78 -1.48 -3.59
N MET A 75 23.46 -0.22 -3.90
CA MET A 75 22.42 0.12 -4.87
C MET A 75 22.67 -0.48 -6.27
N ALA A 76 23.92 -0.56 -6.73
CA ALA A 76 24.21 -1.09 -8.08
C ALA A 76 23.69 -2.53 -8.27
N GLU A 77 23.83 -3.38 -7.26
CA GLU A 77 23.31 -4.75 -7.25
C GLU A 77 21.76 -4.77 -7.35
N VAL A 78 21.09 -3.89 -6.62
CA VAL A 78 19.63 -3.73 -6.68
C VAL A 78 19.18 -3.30 -8.07
N ALA A 79 19.90 -2.35 -8.70
CA ALA A 79 19.58 -1.89 -10.04
C ALA A 79 19.71 -3.00 -11.09
N ASP A 80 20.72 -3.86 -10.97
CA ASP A 80 20.90 -4.98 -11.89
C ASP A 80 19.84 -6.07 -11.66
N TRP A 81 19.55 -6.40 -10.41
CA TRP A 81 18.47 -7.33 -10.07
C TRP A 81 17.09 -6.83 -10.57
N ALA A 82 16.79 -5.55 -10.42
CA ALA A 82 15.52 -4.97 -10.87
C ALA A 82 15.33 -5.04 -12.39
N LYS A 83 16.41 -4.92 -13.18
CA LYS A 83 16.35 -5.09 -14.65
C LYS A 83 16.02 -6.54 -15.04
N GLU A 84 16.55 -7.50 -14.28
CA GLU A 84 16.31 -8.93 -14.51
C GLU A 84 14.93 -9.38 -14.01
N ASN A 85 14.33 -8.63 -13.07
CA ASN A 85 13.07 -8.95 -12.40
C ASN A 85 12.05 -7.80 -12.52
N PRO A 86 11.59 -7.45 -13.74
CA PRO A 86 10.80 -6.24 -13.98
C PRO A 86 9.37 -6.28 -13.42
N ASP A 87 8.87 -7.45 -13.02
CA ASP A 87 7.50 -7.64 -12.53
C ASP A 87 7.36 -7.42 -11.01
N HIS A 88 8.46 -7.13 -10.31
CA HIS A 88 8.47 -6.89 -8.87
C HIS A 88 8.18 -5.42 -8.52
N ASP A 89 7.38 -5.20 -7.48
CA ASP A 89 7.05 -3.86 -6.96
C ASP A 89 8.22 -3.28 -6.16
N LEU A 90 8.91 -2.30 -6.77
CA LEU A 90 10.07 -1.61 -6.20
C LEU A 90 9.80 -0.10 -6.13
N GLY A 91 9.80 0.43 -4.92
CA GLY A 91 9.70 1.86 -4.62
C GLY A 91 11.04 2.51 -4.27
N ILE A 92 11.00 3.80 -3.99
CA ILE A 92 12.15 4.57 -3.49
C ILE A 92 11.96 4.85 -2.01
N HIS A 93 12.92 4.42 -1.20
CA HIS A 93 13.07 4.80 0.19
C HIS A 93 13.82 6.14 0.26
N LEU A 94 13.14 7.19 0.72
CA LEU A 94 13.75 8.51 0.83
C LEU A 94 14.68 8.56 2.04
N THR A 95 15.98 8.56 1.78
CA THR A 95 17.01 8.58 2.81
C THR A 95 17.45 10.03 3.13
N LEU A 96 17.14 10.50 4.34
CA LEU A 96 17.53 11.85 4.83
C LEU A 96 18.45 11.81 6.06
N THR A 97 18.71 10.63 6.60
CA THR A 97 19.58 10.36 7.76
C THR A 97 20.63 9.31 7.39
N ASN A 98 21.66 9.16 8.23
CA ASN A 98 22.68 8.12 8.10
C ASN A 98 23.21 7.74 9.49
N GLU A 99 22.67 6.66 10.02
CA GLU A 99 22.83 6.22 11.41
C GLU A 99 24.09 5.36 11.64
N TRP A 100 24.80 4.95 10.58
CA TRP A 100 25.90 3.99 10.62
C TRP A 100 27.19 4.44 9.91
#